data_AF-A0A6V7WFF1-F1
#
_entry.id   AF-A0A6V7WFF1-F1
#
_cell.length_a   1.000
_cell.length_b   1.000
_cell.length_c   1.000
_cell.angle_alpha   90.00
_cell.angle_beta   90.00
_cell.angle_gamma   90.00
#
_symmetry.space_group_name_H-M   'P 1'
#
loop_
_entity.id
_entity.type
_entity.pdbx_description
1 polymer ?
#
loop_
_entity_poly.entity_id
_entity_poly.type
_entity_poly.pdbx_seq_one_letter_code
_entity_poly.pdbx_strand_id
1 'polypeptide(L)'
;MNQLLRLPSFLSCRCLHTKRLKRSPPKYFDDQMQIPTKMELYEVKQAEWTAPEDVADLFWRRIVYNSAILSMRRIFREEYEASPTGFNAIQIKKEANEELDRLIEENEKRNKDLADARVKREKEVIEKLEEETLLEIERRLDRETEKAAIKTEQILSLIEQSKNFITKEILTKKFAKPWKIRLISITRLI
;
A
#
# COMPACT_ATOMS: atom_id res chain seq x y z
N MET A 1 -57.73 -40.47 -23.78
CA MET A 1 -57.29 -39.06 -23.76
C MET A 1 -56.76 -38.77 -22.37
N ASN A 2 -55.44 -38.75 -22.20
CA ASN A 2 -54.75 -38.31 -20.98
C ASN A 2 -53.29 -38.05 -21.36
N GLN A 3 -52.90 -36.79 -21.51
CA GLN A 3 -51.50 -36.40 -21.55
C GLN A 3 -51.31 -35.21 -20.61
N LEU A 4 -50.74 -35.52 -19.46
CA LEU A 4 -50.22 -34.58 -18.47
C LEU A 4 -49.04 -33.84 -19.09
N LEU A 5 -49.18 -32.53 -19.27
CA LEU A 5 -48.08 -31.64 -19.61
C LEU A 5 -47.16 -31.52 -18.38
N ARG A 6 -46.08 -32.30 -18.39
CA ARG A 6 -44.95 -32.17 -17.47
C ARG A 6 -44.34 -30.76 -17.63
N LEU A 7 -44.55 -29.90 -16.65
CA LEU A 7 -43.71 -28.72 -16.47
C LEU A 7 -42.28 -29.18 -16.16
N PRO A 8 -41.24 -28.66 -16.85
CA PRO A 8 -39.87 -28.97 -16.49
C PRO A 8 -39.59 -28.37 -15.11
N SER A 9 -39.29 -29.26 -14.17
CA SER A 9 -38.79 -28.94 -12.85
C SER A 9 -37.63 -27.96 -12.97
N PHE A 10 -37.72 -26.87 -12.21
CA PHE A 10 -36.66 -25.94 -11.87
C PHE A 10 -35.27 -26.58 -12.03
N LEU A 11 -34.51 -26.05 -12.98
CA LEU A 11 -33.10 -26.32 -13.13
C LEU A 11 -32.41 -25.94 -11.83
N SER A 12 -32.18 -26.96 -11.01
CA SER A 12 -31.22 -26.97 -9.90
C SER A 12 -29.95 -26.22 -10.30
N CYS A 13 -29.68 -25.10 -9.62
CA CYS A 13 -28.45 -24.31 -9.75
C CYS A 13 -27.17 -25.10 -9.42
N ARG A 14 -27.23 -26.39 -9.07
CA ARG A 14 -26.04 -27.23 -8.82
C ARG A 14 -25.36 -27.75 -10.09
N CYS A 15 -26.05 -27.78 -11.23
CA CYS A 15 -25.49 -28.41 -12.44
C CYS A 15 -24.61 -27.49 -13.31
N LEU A 16 -24.52 -26.19 -12.98
CA LEU A 16 -23.74 -25.22 -13.76
C LEU A 16 -22.24 -25.17 -13.38
N HIS A 17 -21.80 -25.92 -12.37
CA HIS A 17 -20.44 -25.84 -11.84
C HIS A 17 -19.36 -26.60 -12.63
N THR A 18 -19.71 -27.41 -13.64
CA THR A 18 -18.73 -28.27 -14.35
C THR A 18 -18.33 -27.79 -15.74
N LYS A 19 -18.97 -26.75 -16.28
CA LYS A 19 -18.42 -26.06 -17.45
C LYS A 19 -17.28 -25.19 -16.93
N ARG A 20 -16.05 -25.70 -17.01
CA ARG A 20 -14.84 -24.89 -16.94
C ARG A 20 -14.96 -23.80 -18.00
N LEU A 21 -15.50 -22.65 -17.60
CA LEU A 21 -15.39 -21.38 -18.29
C LEU A 21 -13.88 -21.12 -18.36
N LYS A 22 -13.20 -21.65 -19.38
CA LYS A 22 -11.89 -21.14 -19.73
C LYS A 22 -12.13 -19.66 -20.00
N ARG A 23 -11.65 -18.81 -19.10
CA ARG A 23 -11.54 -17.37 -19.34
C ARG A 23 -10.62 -17.24 -20.55
N SER A 24 -11.17 -17.26 -21.75
CA SER A 24 -10.46 -16.69 -22.88
C SER A 24 -10.33 -15.21 -22.51
N PRO A 25 -9.10 -14.67 -22.40
CA PRO A 25 -8.95 -13.25 -22.13
C PRO A 25 -9.79 -12.50 -23.17
N PRO A 26 -10.52 -11.44 -22.76
CA PRO A 26 -11.30 -10.65 -23.71
C PRO A 26 -10.37 -10.27 -24.86
N LYS A 27 -10.82 -10.46 -26.11
CA LYS A 27 -10.09 -9.94 -27.26
C LYS A 27 -10.05 -8.43 -27.06
N TYR A 28 -8.86 -7.91 -26.76
CA TYR A 28 -8.60 -6.48 -26.67
C TYR A 28 -8.76 -5.89 -28.08
N PHE A 29 -9.99 -5.53 -28.42
CA PHE A 29 -10.26 -4.66 -29.55
C PHE A 29 -10.01 -3.24 -29.01
N ASP A 30 -8.84 -2.69 -29.36
CA ASP A 30 -8.28 -1.41 -28.88
C ASP A 30 -8.01 -1.33 -27.37
N ASP A 31 -6.80 -1.71 -27.00
CA ASP A 31 -6.22 -1.38 -25.71
C ASP A 31 -5.87 0.11 -25.67
N GLN A 32 -6.40 0.84 -24.68
CA GLN A 32 -5.88 2.16 -24.28
C GLN A 32 -4.38 2.13 -23.89
N MET A 33 -3.78 0.93 -23.81
CA MET A 33 -2.34 0.70 -23.60
C MET A 33 -1.54 0.55 -24.90
N GLN A 34 -2.18 0.52 -26.08
CA GLN A 34 -1.44 0.54 -27.34
C GLN A 34 -0.94 1.96 -27.62
N ILE A 35 0.38 2.06 -27.84
CA ILE A 35 0.99 3.29 -28.28
C ILE A 35 0.44 3.55 -29.69
N PRO A 36 -0.15 4.74 -29.96
CA PRO A 36 -0.63 5.07 -31.29
C PRO A 36 0.48 4.89 -32.30
N THR A 37 0.12 4.45 -33.50
CA THR A 37 1.10 4.26 -34.55
C THR A 37 1.75 5.58 -34.93
N LYS A 38 2.96 5.54 -35.50
CA LYS A 38 3.65 6.76 -35.96
C LYS A 38 2.79 7.57 -36.95
N MET A 39 1.90 6.93 -37.71
CA MET A 39 1.02 7.63 -38.65
C MET A 39 -0.11 8.39 -37.92
N GLU A 40 -0.78 7.75 -36.96
CA GLU A 40 -1.83 8.39 -36.16
C GLU A 40 -1.30 9.54 -35.29
N LEU A 41 -0.04 9.45 -34.81
CA LEU A 41 0.61 10.52 -34.05
C LEU A 41 0.75 11.83 -34.84
N TYR A 42 0.86 11.76 -36.17
CA TYR A 42 1.03 12.93 -37.03
C TYR A 42 -0.19 13.21 -37.93
N GLU A 43 -1.22 12.38 -37.89
CA GLU A 43 -2.45 12.58 -38.66
C GLU A 43 -3.32 13.68 -38.02
N VAL A 44 -3.33 14.85 -38.65
CA VAL A 44 -4.28 15.90 -38.29
C VAL A 44 -5.59 15.61 -39.04
N LYS A 45 -6.61 15.16 -38.31
CA LYS A 45 -7.97 15.01 -38.86
C LYS A 45 -8.53 16.38 -39.20
N GLN A 46 -8.43 16.76 -40.47
CA GLN A 46 -9.04 17.98 -40.99
C GLN A 46 -10.53 17.72 -41.20
N ALA A 47 -11.37 18.49 -40.50
CA ALA A 47 -12.80 18.48 -40.78
C ALA A 47 -13.05 19.11 -42.15
N GLU A 48 -13.96 18.54 -42.92
CA GLU A 48 -14.41 19.11 -44.18
C GLU A 48 -15.15 20.43 -43.92
N TRP A 49 -14.90 21.43 -44.78
CA TRP A 49 -15.59 22.71 -44.71
C TRP A 49 -17.03 22.56 -45.20
N THR A 50 -18.00 22.73 -44.30
CA THR A 50 -19.43 22.75 -44.63
C THR A 50 -19.95 24.18 -44.68
N ALA A 51 -20.91 24.46 -45.56
CA ALA A 51 -21.57 25.76 -45.63
C ALA A 51 -22.31 26.08 -44.31
N PRO A 52 -22.21 27.31 -43.78
CA PRO A 52 -22.87 27.67 -42.53
C PRO A 52 -24.39 27.52 -42.55
N GLU A 53 -25.04 27.76 -43.71
CA GLU A 53 -26.49 27.59 -43.83
C GLU A 53 -26.92 26.13 -43.67
N ASP A 54 -26.18 25.21 -44.31
CA ASP A 54 -26.44 23.77 -44.23
C ASP A 54 -26.22 23.23 -42.81
N VAL A 55 -25.18 23.72 -42.12
CA VAL A 55 -24.91 23.34 -40.73
C VAL A 55 -26.05 23.79 -39.82
N ALA A 56 -26.54 25.02 -39.99
CA ALA A 56 -27.64 25.54 -39.19
C ALA A 56 -28.93 24.73 -39.38
N ASP A 57 -29.28 24.41 -40.63
CA ASP A 57 -30.47 23.60 -40.94
C ASP A 57 -30.34 22.15 -40.43
N LEU A 58 -29.20 21.49 -40.65
CA LEU A 58 -28.96 20.14 -40.13
C LEU A 58 -28.99 20.10 -38.60
N PHE A 59 -28.45 21.12 -37.94
CA PHE A 59 -28.48 21.23 -36.50
C PHE A 59 -29.91 21.39 -35.98
N TRP A 60 -30.71 22.24 -36.64
CA TRP A 60 -32.12 22.42 -36.30
C TRP A 60 -32.92 21.13 -36.47
N ARG A 61 -32.78 20.45 -37.63
CA ARG A 61 -33.42 19.16 -37.89
C ARG A 61 -33.04 18.12 -36.85
N ARG A 62 -31.77 18.05 -36.46
CA ARG A 62 -31.28 17.15 -35.42
C ARG A 62 -31.90 17.46 -34.07
N ILE A 63 -32.00 18.73 -33.68
CA ILE A 63 -32.63 19.12 -32.41
C ILE A 63 -34.10 18.72 -32.40
N VAL A 64 -34.85 19.09 -33.43
CA VAL A 64 -36.29 18.82 -33.50
C VAL A 64 -36.54 17.31 -33.50
N TYR A 65 -35.80 16.55 -34.31
CA TYR A 65 -35.89 15.09 -34.35
C TYR A 65 -35.53 14.45 -32.99
N ASN A 66 -34.41 14.85 -32.39
CA ASN A 66 -34.00 14.31 -31.09
C ASN A 66 -35.01 14.62 -30.00
N SER A 67 -35.57 15.83 -29.97
CA SER A 67 -36.62 16.21 -29.03
C SER A 67 -37.86 15.32 -29.20
N ALA A 68 -38.27 15.04 -30.44
CA ALA A 68 -39.39 14.14 -30.73
C ALA A 68 -39.09 12.67 -30.34
N ILE A 69 -37.87 12.18 -30.60
CA ILE A 69 -37.47 10.83 -30.19
C ILE A 69 -37.41 10.71 -28.67
N LEU A 70 -36.91 11.74 -27.98
CA LEU A 70 -36.86 11.77 -26.52
C LEU A 70 -38.26 11.80 -25.91
N SER A 71 -39.19 12.57 -26.48
CA SER A 71 -40.58 12.58 -26.01
C SER A 71 -41.26 11.22 -26.25
N MET A 72 -41.08 10.60 -27.41
CA MET A 72 -41.61 9.25 -27.67
C MET A 72 -41.02 8.20 -26.73
N ARG A 73 -39.71 8.23 -26.49
CA ARG A 73 -39.06 7.32 -25.53
C ARG A 73 -39.59 7.51 -24.11
N ARG A 74 -39.93 8.75 -23.73
CA ARG A 74 -40.56 9.04 -22.45
C ARG A 74 -41.95 8.43 -22.37
N ILE A 75 -42.79 8.62 -23.38
CA ILE A 75 -44.15 8.05 -23.44
C ILE A 75 -44.08 6.52 -23.35
N PHE A 76 -43.25 5.87 -24.18
CA PHE A 76 -43.11 4.42 -24.12
C PHE A 76 -42.56 3.90 -22.79
N ARG A 77 -41.72 4.69 -22.12
CA ARG A 77 -41.27 4.36 -20.76
C ARG A 77 -42.44 4.42 -19.79
N GLU A 78 -43.20 5.51 -19.78
CA GLU A 78 -44.36 5.68 -18.90
C GLU A 78 -45.40 4.57 -19.12
N GLU A 79 -45.67 4.20 -20.38
CA GLU A 79 -46.54 3.07 -20.73
C GLU A 79 -45.97 1.72 -20.25
N TYR A 80 -44.67 1.49 -20.44
CA TYR A 80 -44.02 0.29 -19.96
C TYR A 80 -44.07 0.18 -18.44
N GLU A 81 -43.78 1.27 -17.72
CA GLU A 81 -43.82 1.33 -16.27
C GLU A 81 -45.26 1.14 -15.72
N ALA A 82 -46.27 1.65 -16.43
CA ALA A 82 -47.68 1.43 -16.12
C ALA A 82 -48.18 0.01 -16.46
N SER A 83 -47.47 -0.71 -17.33
CA SER A 83 -47.77 -2.11 -17.64
C SER A 83 -47.48 -3.02 -16.42
N PRO A 84 -48.21 -4.14 -16.25
CA PRO A 84 -47.99 -5.05 -15.12
C PRO A 84 -46.57 -5.63 -15.11
N THR A 85 -45.96 -5.83 -16.29
CA THR A 85 -44.58 -6.31 -16.41
C THR A 85 -43.56 -5.27 -15.96
N GLY A 86 -43.74 -4.01 -16.34
CA GLY A 86 -42.85 -2.93 -15.91
C GLY A 86 -43.00 -2.60 -14.44
N PHE A 87 -44.23 -2.56 -13.92
CA PHE A 87 -44.49 -2.37 -12.49
C PHE A 87 -43.80 -3.45 -11.64
N ASN A 88 -43.96 -4.73 -12.00
CA ASN A 88 -43.29 -5.83 -11.31
C ASN A 88 -41.76 -5.70 -11.38
N ALA A 89 -41.22 -5.30 -12.53
CA ALA A 89 -39.77 -5.10 -12.67
C ALA A 89 -39.24 -3.93 -11.80
N ILE A 90 -39.99 -2.84 -11.67
CA ILE A 90 -39.65 -1.72 -10.79
C ILE A 90 -39.68 -2.19 -9.34
N GLN A 91 -40.72 -2.93 -8.96
CA GLN A 91 -40.86 -3.41 -7.59
C GLN A 91 -39.72 -4.36 -7.20
N ILE A 92 -39.38 -5.33 -8.05
CA ILE A 92 -38.24 -6.23 -7.83
C ILE A 92 -36.93 -5.44 -7.70
N LYS A 93 -36.72 -4.41 -8.54
CA LYS A 93 -35.53 -3.55 -8.43
C LYS A 93 -35.51 -2.77 -7.12
N LYS A 94 -36.66 -2.28 -6.67
CA LYS A 94 -36.77 -1.54 -5.41
C LYS A 94 -36.46 -2.46 -4.22
N GLU A 95 -37.06 -3.64 -4.19
CA GLU A 95 -36.81 -4.66 -3.16
C GLU A 95 -35.33 -5.09 -3.15
N ALA A 96 -34.73 -5.30 -4.32
CA ALA A 96 -33.31 -5.63 -4.45
C ALA A 96 -32.38 -4.49 -3.96
N ASN A 97 -32.73 -3.23 -4.24
CA ASN A 97 -31.97 -2.08 -3.75
C ASN A 97 -32.10 -1.94 -2.22
N GLU A 98 -33.29 -2.11 -1.67
CA GLU A 98 -33.52 -2.08 -0.22
C GLU A 98 -32.76 -3.23 0.49
N GLU A 99 -32.71 -4.41 -0.11
CA GLU A 99 -31.90 -5.53 0.39
C GLU A 99 -30.40 -5.20 0.34
N LEU A 100 -29.94 -4.63 -0.78
CA LEU A 100 -28.55 -4.22 -0.95
C LEU A 100 -28.13 -3.18 0.11
N ASP A 101 -28.96 -2.17 0.35
CA ASP A 101 -28.70 -1.13 1.34
C ASP A 101 -28.58 -1.72 2.75
N ARG A 102 -29.47 -2.65 3.13
CA ARG A 102 -29.38 -3.37 4.42
C ARG A 102 -28.08 -4.16 4.54
N LEU A 103 -27.68 -4.87 3.49
CA LEU A 103 -26.44 -5.65 3.48
C LEU A 103 -25.19 -4.75 3.60
N ILE A 104 -25.22 -3.56 3.01
CA ILE A 104 -24.16 -2.56 3.15
C ILE A 104 -24.07 -2.09 4.60
N GLU A 105 -25.20 -1.72 5.21
CA GLU A 105 -25.23 -1.28 6.62
C GLU A 105 -24.71 -2.35 7.59
N GLU A 106 -25.10 -3.62 7.38
CA GLU A 106 -24.60 -4.74 8.17
C GLU A 106 -23.09 -4.97 7.98
N ASN A 107 -22.59 -4.77 6.76
CA ASN A 107 -21.16 -4.87 6.47
C ASN A 107 -20.39 -3.73 7.14
N GLU A 108 -20.91 -2.50 7.09
CA GLU A 108 -20.30 -1.36 7.77
C GLU A 108 -20.21 -1.55 9.28
N LYS A 109 -21.27 -2.08 9.91
CA LYS A 109 -21.24 -2.42 11.34
C LYS A 109 -20.13 -3.42 11.66
N ARG A 110 -20.06 -4.53 10.90
CA ARG A 110 -18.99 -5.52 11.06
C ARG A 110 -17.59 -4.93 10.84
N ASN A 111 -17.44 -4.05 9.85
CA ASN A 111 -16.16 -3.40 9.58
C ASN A 111 -15.75 -2.47 10.71
N LYS A 112 -16.69 -1.74 11.33
CA LYS A 112 -16.43 -0.92 12.52
C LYS A 112 -15.97 -1.80 13.69
N ASP A 113 -16.69 -2.88 13.98
CA ASP A 113 -16.31 -3.81 15.05
C ASP A 113 -14.90 -4.42 14.83
N LEU A 114 -14.59 -4.78 13.58
CA LEU A 114 -13.27 -5.29 13.18
C LEU A 114 -12.17 -4.22 13.21
N ALA A 115 -12.51 -2.96 12.96
CA ALA A 115 -11.58 -1.84 13.08
C ALA A 115 -11.25 -1.60 14.57
N ASP A 116 -12.26 -1.58 15.43
CA ASP A 116 -12.07 -1.42 16.88
C ASP A 116 -11.25 -2.58 17.48
N ALA A 117 -11.50 -3.81 17.04
CA ALA A 117 -10.71 -4.98 17.44
C ALA A 117 -9.26 -4.93 16.91
N ARG A 118 -9.01 -4.31 15.75
CA ARG A 118 -7.65 -4.08 15.25
C ARG A 118 -6.92 -3.05 16.10
N VAL A 119 -7.55 -1.91 16.39
CA VAL A 119 -6.97 -0.85 17.22
C VAL A 119 -6.61 -1.37 18.61
N LYS A 120 -7.46 -2.20 19.23
CA LYS A 120 -7.14 -2.82 20.53
C LYS A 120 -5.90 -3.72 20.46
N ARG A 121 -5.82 -4.60 19.46
CA ARG A 121 -4.65 -5.46 19.26
C ARG A 121 -3.38 -4.67 18.94
N GLU A 122 -3.49 -3.63 18.14
CA GLU A 122 -2.35 -2.75 17.82
C GLU A 122 -1.83 -2.06 19.08
N LYS A 123 -2.72 -1.56 19.96
CA LYS A 123 -2.32 -0.98 21.25
C LYS A 123 -1.57 -1.99 22.13
N GLU A 124 -2.10 -3.20 22.29
CA GLU A 124 -1.44 -4.25 23.08
C GLU A 124 -0.06 -4.64 22.49
N VAL A 125 0.08 -4.65 21.17
CA VAL A 125 1.35 -4.93 20.50
C VAL A 125 2.33 -3.76 20.70
N ILE A 126 1.86 -2.53 20.60
CA ILE A 126 2.68 -1.33 20.83
C ILE A 126 3.18 -1.30 22.27
N GLU A 127 2.32 -1.53 23.27
CA GLU A 127 2.71 -1.54 24.68
C GLU A 127 3.79 -2.60 24.95
N LYS A 128 3.64 -3.81 24.40
CA LYS A 128 4.67 -4.86 24.51
C LYS A 128 5.99 -4.47 23.83
N LEU A 129 5.90 -3.86 22.65
CA LEU A 129 7.08 -3.39 21.93
C LEU A 129 7.80 -2.28 22.71
N GLU A 130 7.05 -1.36 23.33
CA GLU A 130 7.59 -0.32 24.19
C GLU A 130 8.35 -0.93 25.38
N GLU A 131 7.76 -1.90 26.09
CA GLU A 131 8.43 -2.62 27.17
C GLU A 131 9.72 -3.33 26.70
N GLU A 132 9.66 -4.06 25.58
CA GLU A 132 10.82 -4.73 24.99
C GLU A 132 11.93 -3.74 24.62
N THR A 133 11.57 -2.58 24.05
CA THR A 133 12.54 -1.55 23.69
C THR A 133 13.20 -0.90 24.91
N LEU A 134 12.44 -0.64 25.98
CA LEU A 134 12.99 -0.12 27.23
C LEU A 134 13.99 -1.09 27.85
N LEU A 135 13.64 -2.38 27.90
CA LEU A 135 14.55 -3.42 28.39
C LEU A 135 15.83 -3.51 27.56
N GLU A 136 15.75 -3.37 26.24
CA GLU A 136 16.95 -3.37 25.40
C GLU A 136 17.81 -2.11 25.59
N ILE A 137 17.19 -0.95 25.82
CA ILE A 137 17.88 0.30 26.17
C ILE A 137 18.63 0.15 27.51
N GLU A 138 17.97 -0.40 28.54
CA GLU A 138 18.59 -0.64 29.85
C GLU A 138 19.80 -1.57 29.73
N ARG A 139 19.65 -2.72 29.07
CA ARG A 139 20.77 -3.66 28.83
C ARG A 139 21.92 -2.99 28.09
N ARG A 140 21.62 -2.11 27.15
CA ARG A 140 22.65 -1.38 26.39
C ARG A 140 23.36 -0.37 27.27
N LEU A 141 22.63 0.38 28.09
CA LEU A 141 23.20 1.31 29.06
C LEU A 141 24.12 0.60 30.06
N ASP A 142 23.69 -0.54 30.61
CA ASP A 142 24.53 -1.33 31.53
C ASP A 142 25.85 -1.77 30.88
N ARG A 143 25.78 -2.27 29.63
CA ARG A 143 26.99 -2.61 28.87
C ARG A 143 27.89 -1.40 28.61
N GLU A 144 27.30 -0.22 28.40
CA GLU A 144 28.06 1.01 28.18
C GLU A 144 28.70 1.54 29.46
N THR A 145 28.01 1.44 30.61
CA THR A 145 28.55 1.82 31.93
C THR A 145 29.67 0.88 32.36
N GLU A 146 29.54 -0.43 32.18
CA GLU A 146 30.61 -1.41 32.41
C GLU A 146 31.85 -1.11 31.55
N LYS A 147 31.64 -0.89 30.24
CA LYS A 147 32.73 -0.51 29.32
C LYS A 147 33.38 0.81 29.73
N ALA A 148 32.60 1.78 30.20
CA ALA A 148 33.12 3.05 30.70
C ALA A 148 33.96 2.85 31.96
N ALA A 149 33.49 2.04 32.92
CA ALA A 149 34.23 1.71 34.14
C ALA A 149 35.58 1.06 33.83
N ILE A 150 35.60 0.03 32.97
CA ILE A 150 36.85 -0.64 32.54
C ILE A 150 37.81 0.36 31.88
N LYS A 151 37.31 1.22 30.99
CA LYS A 151 38.14 2.27 30.36
C LYS A 151 38.69 3.27 31.37
N THR A 152 37.89 3.67 32.36
CA THR A 152 38.37 4.59 33.41
C THR A 152 39.48 3.98 34.24
N GLU A 153 39.36 2.70 34.64
CA GLU A 153 40.43 1.97 35.34
C GLU A 153 41.71 1.86 34.50
N GLN A 154 41.58 1.55 33.20
CA GLN A 154 42.73 1.51 32.28
C GLN A 154 43.42 2.86 32.17
N ILE A 155 42.66 3.96 32.08
CA ILE A 155 43.20 5.32 32.05
C ILE A 155 43.91 5.64 33.37
N LEU A 156 43.33 5.31 34.52
CA LEU A 156 43.96 5.52 35.83
C LEU A 156 45.27 4.74 35.95
N SER A 157 45.30 3.48 35.52
CA SER A 157 46.52 2.65 35.49
C SER A 157 47.58 3.25 34.57
N LEU A 158 47.20 3.71 33.37
CA LEU A 158 48.10 4.41 32.43
C LEU A 158 48.65 5.71 33.02
N ILE A 159 47.83 6.49 33.73
CA ILE A 159 48.28 7.70 34.43
C ILE A 159 49.33 7.35 35.48
N GLU A 160 49.13 6.28 36.25
CA GLU A 160 50.11 5.83 37.24
C GLU A 160 51.42 5.38 36.59
N GLN A 161 51.34 4.58 35.52
CA GLN A 161 52.50 4.19 34.72
C GLN A 161 53.20 5.39 34.08
N SER A 162 52.45 6.44 33.72
CA SER A 162 53.01 7.61 33.05
C SER A 162 54.02 8.39 33.90
N LYS A 163 53.90 8.33 35.23
CA LYS A 163 54.87 8.90 36.16
C LYS A 163 56.27 8.30 35.99
N ASN A 164 56.36 7.08 35.46
CA ASN A 164 57.60 6.37 35.20
C ASN A 164 58.12 6.56 33.77
N PHE A 165 57.43 7.32 32.91
CA PHE A 165 57.90 7.62 31.57
C PHE A 165 59.15 8.49 31.58
N ILE A 166 60.02 8.25 30.60
CA ILE A 166 61.32 8.90 30.52
C ILE A 166 61.16 10.25 29.82
N THR A 167 61.23 11.32 30.59
CA THR A 167 61.33 12.69 30.06
C THR A 167 62.78 13.06 29.77
N LYS A 168 63.02 14.07 28.91
CA LYS A 168 64.37 14.55 28.55
C LYS A 168 65.27 14.80 29.78
N GLU A 169 64.69 15.27 30.88
CA GLU A 169 65.37 15.55 32.14
C GLU A 169 65.73 14.30 32.96
N ILE A 170 64.89 13.26 32.91
CA ILE A 170 65.14 11.97 33.60
C ILE A 170 66.12 11.12 32.79
N LEU A 171 66.09 11.24 31.45
CA LEU A 171 66.99 10.55 30.53
C LEU A 171 68.47 10.85 30.87
N THR A 172 68.85 12.12 30.96
CA THR A 172 70.24 12.53 31.31
C THR A 172 70.69 11.97 32.67
N LYS A 173 69.81 11.93 33.68
CA LYS A 173 70.10 11.38 35.01
C LYS A 173 70.21 9.85 35.03
N LYS A 174 69.35 9.12 34.32
CA LYS A 174 69.42 7.65 34.23
C LYS A 174 70.65 7.18 33.46
N PHE A 175 71.07 7.90 32.42
CA PHE A 175 72.29 7.59 31.68
C PHE A 175 73.58 8.02 32.39
N ALA A 176 73.56 8.91 33.40
CA ALA A 176 74.76 9.26 34.17
C ALA A 176 75.17 8.20 35.23
N LYS A 177 74.21 7.43 35.78
CA LYS A 177 74.45 6.44 36.83
C LYS A 177 75.21 5.16 36.40
N PRO A 178 74.91 4.50 35.26
CA PRO A 178 75.59 3.26 34.90
C PRO A 178 77.09 3.46 34.56
N TRP A 179 77.48 4.65 34.11
CA TRP A 179 78.89 4.94 33.80
C TRP A 179 79.73 5.20 35.05
N LYS A 180 79.13 5.74 36.13
CA LYS A 180 79.81 5.90 37.43
C LYS A 180 80.20 4.56 38.06
N ILE A 181 79.35 3.53 37.93
CA ILE A 181 79.60 2.20 38.50
C ILE A 181 80.69 1.46 37.70
N ARG A 182 80.71 1.62 36.37
CA ARG A 182 81.79 1.05 35.52
C ARG A 182 83.16 1.69 35.78
N LEU A 183 83.22 2.99 36.08
CA LEU A 183 84.48 3.65 36.44
C LEU A 183 85.04 3.15 37.78
N ILE A 184 84.19 2.87 38.77
CA ILE A 184 84.62 2.38 40.09
C ILE A 184 85.13 0.93 40.03
N SER A 185 84.57 0.08 39.17
CA SER A 185 85.09 -1.29 38.97
C SER A 185 86.44 -1.34 38.27
N ILE A 186 86.80 -0.32 37.48
CA ILE A 186 88.10 -0.25 36.80
C ILE A 186 89.19 0.27 37.76
N THR A 187 88.86 1.17 38.69
CA THR A 187 89.81 1.70 39.68
C THR A 187 90.09 0.78 40.88
N ARG A 188 89.41 -0.37 41.00
CA ARG A 188 89.64 -1.37 42.07
C ARG A 188 90.48 -2.57 41.61
N LEU A 189 90.90 -2.58 40.35
CA LEU A 189 91.68 -3.62 39.68
C LEU A 189 93.10 -3.16 39.29
N ILE A 190 93.53 -1.99 39.77
CA ILE A 190 94.89 -1.44 39.70
C ILE A 190 95.32 -1.12 41.13
#